data_AF-A0A8X6IQT1-F1
#
_entry.id   AF-A0A8X6IQT1-F1
#
_cell.length_a   1.000
_cell.length_b   1.000
_cell.length_c   1.000
_cell.angle_alpha   90.00
_cell.angle_beta   90.00
_cell.angle_gamma   90.00
#
_symmetry.space_group_name_H-M   'P 1'
#
loop_
_entity.id
_entity.type
_entity.pdbx_description
1 polymer ?
#
loop_
_entity_poly.entity_id
_entity_poly.type
_entity_poly.pdbx_seq_one_letter_code
_entity_poly.pdbx_strand_id
1 'polypeptide(L)'
;MTTLRLLAVTSTLLFVVAVQASMNNGEQGEIIAELPTQPMVFNTPDELRTYLQELDKYFAIVGRPRFGRTLGNGYSRNIYPYFRANPLPPPSF
;
A
#
# COMPACT_ATOMS: atom_id res chain seq x y z
N MET A 1 18.95 -32.26 -31.49
CA MET A 1 17.67 -32.45 -30.74
C MET A 1 17.71 -31.95 -29.30
N THR A 2 18.88 -31.84 -28.67
CA THR A 2 19.06 -31.34 -27.29
C THR A 2 18.86 -29.82 -27.16
N THR A 3 19.33 -29.03 -28.13
CA THR A 3 19.22 -27.55 -28.14
C THR A 3 17.78 -27.05 -28.24
N LEU A 4 16.94 -27.71 -29.06
CA LEU A 4 15.53 -27.37 -29.19
C LEU A 4 14.74 -27.66 -27.90
N ARG A 5 15.09 -28.74 -27.19
CA ARG A 5 14.49 -29.07 -25.89
C ARG A 5 14.91 -28.08 -24.81
N LEU A 6 16.18 -27.67 -24.81
CA LEU A 6 16.69 -26.65 -23.90
C LEU A 6 15.96 -25.32 -24.10
N LEU A 7 15.77 -24.89 -25.35
CA LEU A 7 15.08 -23.65 -25.69
C LEU A 7 13.58 -23.70 -25.35
N ALA A 8 12.94 -24.85 -25.51
CA ALA A 8 11.56 -25.03 -25.08
C ALA A 8 11.41 -24.90 -23.56
N VAL A 9 12.32 -25.52 -22.79
CA VAL A 9 12.30 -25.48 -21.31
C VAL A 9 12.58 -24.08 -20.78
N THR A 10 13.54 -23.36 -21.36
CA THR A 10 13.83 -21.97 -20.95
C THR A 10 12.67 -21.03 -21.29
N SER A 11 12.04 -21.21 -22.46
CA SER A 11 10.87 -20.44 -22.86
C SER A 11 9.68 -20.67 -21.91
N THR A 12 9.38 -21.92 -21.56
CA THR A 12 8.31 -22.23 -20.61
C THR A 12 8.61 -21.69 -19.21
N LEU A 13 9.87 -21.77 -18.76
CA LEU A 13 10.28 -21.23 -17.45
C LEU A 13 10.10 -19.71 -17.39
N LEU A 14 10.52 -19.00 -18.43
CA LEU A 14 10.35 -17.54 -18.52
C LEU A 14 8.86 -17.16 -18.55
N PHE A 15 8.03 -17.91 -19.27
CA PHE A 15 6.59 -17.68 -19.32
C PHE A 15 5.94 -17.84 -17.95
N VAL A 16 6.27 -18.91 -17.21
CA VAL A 16 5.74 -19.14 -15.85
C VAL A 16 6.16 -18.01 -14.89
N VAL A 17 7.43 -17.56 -14.95
CA VAL A 17 7.91 -16.46 -14.11
C VAL A 17 7.21 -15.15 -14.44
N ALA A 18 6.98 -14.86 -15.73
CA ALA A 18 6.26 -13.66 -16.16
C ALA A 18 4.78 -13.66 -15.73
N VAL A 19 4.11 -14.81 -15.84
CA VAL A 19 2.72 -14.97 -15.38
C VAL A 19 2.64 -14.79 -13.86
N GLN A 20 3.54 -15.41 -13.09
CA GLN A 20 3.56 -15.25 -11.64
C GLN A 20 3.83 -13.80 -11.23
N ALA A 21 4.78 -13.12 -11.88
CA ALA A 21 5.04 -11.70 -11.64
C ALA A 21 3.81 -10.84 -11.96
N SER A 22 3.09 -11.13 -13.05
CA SER A 22 1.85 -10.42 -13.39
C SER A 22 0.75 -10.65 -12.36
N MET A 23 0.60 -11.88 -11.84
CA MET A 23 -0.39 -12.21 -10.81
C MET A 23 -0.05 -11.53 -9.48
N ASN A 24 1.22 -11.43 -9.12
CA ASN A 24 1.67 -10.78 -7.88
C ASN A 24 1.55 -9.25 -7.91
N ASN A 25 1.42 -8.62 -9.09
CA ASN A 25 1.21 -7.17 -9.23
C ASN A 25 -0.27 -6.75 -9.13
N GLY A 26 -1.20 -7.71 -9.09
CA GLY A 26 -2.64 -7.47 -9.13
C GLY A 26 -3.28 -7.07 -7.79
N GLU A 27 -2.55 -7.16 -6.68
CA GLU A 27 -3.08 -6.82 -5.35
C GLU A 27 -2.45 -5.54 -4.80
N GLN A 28 -2.34 -4.49 -5.61
CA GLN A 28 -2.53 -3.15 -5.05
C GLN A 28 -4.02 -2.92 -4.76
N GLY A 29 -4.63 -3.87 -4.05
CA GLY A 29 -5.88 -3.64 -3.37
C GLY A 29 -5.66 -2.40 -2.51
N GLU A 30 -6.58 -1.46 -2.60
CA GLU A 30 -6.71 -0.44 -1.59
C GLU A 30 -6.74 -1.18 -0.24
N ILE A 31 -5.63 -1.14 0.51
CA ILE A 31 -5.63 -1.70 1.87
C ILE A 31 -6.51 -0.75 2.67
N ILE A 32 -7.82 -0.98 2.60
CA ILE A 32 -8.82 -0.41 3.47
C ILE A 32 -8.64 -1.22 4.75
N ALA A 33 -7.69 -0.81 5.58
CA ALA A 33 -7.67 -1.29 6.95
C ALA A 33 -8.97 -0.82 7.58
N GLU A 34 -9.82 -1.74 7.98
CA GLU A 34 -11.02 -1.42 8.74
C GLU A 34 -10.61 -1.02 10.16
N LEU A 35 -11.17 0.09 10.65
CA LEU A 35 -10.91 0.53 12.02
C LEU A 35 -11.53 -0.51 12.97
N PRO A 36 -10.75 -1.10 13.90
CA PRO A 36 -11.29 -2.07 14.83
C PRO A 36 -12.41 -1.47 15.67
N THR A 37 -13.50 -2.23 15.84
CA THR A 37 -14.67 -1.80 16.61
C THR A 37 -14.29 -1.65 18.08
N GLN A 38 -14.38 -0.43 18.61
CA GLN A 38 -14.10 -0.17 20.02
C GLN A 38 -15.25 -0.70 20.89
N PRO A 39 -15.01 -1.67 21.81
CA PRO A 39 -16.02 -2.07 22.77
C PRO A 39 -16.27 -0.96 23.79
N MET A 40 -17.52 -0.81 24.25
CA MET A 40 -17.91 0.22 25.22
C MET A 40 -17.24 0.03 26.59
N VAL A 41 -16.92 -1.22 26.96
CA VAL A 41 -16.20 -1.61 28.17
C VAL A 41 -15.36 -2.86 27.86
N PHE A 42 -14.12 -2.92 28.35
CA PHE A 42 -13.30 -4.14 28.32
C PHE A 42 -13.57 -4.95 29.60
N ASN A 43 -14.05 -6.18 29.46
CA ASN A 43 -14.42 -7.02 30.60
C ASN A 43 -13.21 -7.80 31.14
N THR A 44 -12.19 -8.00 30.30
CA THR A 44 -10.97 -8.72 30.65
C THR A 44 -9.72 -7.99 30.19
N PRO A 45 -8.56 -8.18 30.86
CA PRO A 45 -7.30 -7.60 30.42
C PRO A 45 -6.84 -8.13 29.05
N ASP A 46 -7.26 -9.34 28.68
CA ASP A 46 -6.91 -9.97 27.41
C ASP A 46 -7.68 -9.36 26.23
N GLU A 47 -8.93 -8.93 26.45
CA GLU A 47 -9.70 -8.16 25.46
C GLU A 47 -9.01 -6.83 25.13
N LEU A 48 -8.51 -6.12 26.15
CA LEU A 48 -7.76 -4.87 25.94
C LEU A 48 -6.48 -5.12 25.14
N ARG A 49 -5.73 -6.17 25.46
CA ARG A 49 -4.50 -6.54 24.74
C ARG A 49 -4.77 -6.84 23.28
N THR A 50 -5.83 -7.59 23.01
CA THR A 50 -6.26 -7.93 21.65
C THR A 50 -6.63 -6.67 20.86
N TYR A 51 -7.43 -5.79 21.45
CA TYR A 51 -7.82 -4.53 20.83
C TYR A 51 -6.61 -3.64 20.49
N LEU A 52 -5.64 -3.52 21.41
CA LEU A 52 -4.42 -2.75 21.17
C LEU A 52 -3.58 -3.32 20.02
N GLN A 53 -3.52 -4.64 19.88
CA GLN A 53 -2.82 -5.29 18.75
C GLN A 53 -3.51 -5.03 17.42
N GLU A 54 -4.84 -5.03 17.38
CA GLU A 54 -5.60 -4.69 16.17
C GLU A 54 -5.44 -3.21 15.80
N LEU A 55 -5.41 -2.33 16.80
CA LEU A 55 -5.21 -0.91 16.63
C LEU A 55 -3.81 -0.58 16.09
N ASP A 56 -2.78 -1.26 16.57
CA ASP A 56 -1.41 -1.14 16.05
C ASP A 56 -1.33 -1.54 14.57
N LYS A 57 -1.94 -2.66 14.20
CA LYS A 57 -2.02 -3.11 12.80
C LYS A 57 -2.74 -2.09 11.90
N TYR A 58 -3.82 -1.49 12.39
CA TYR A 58 -4.56 -0.46 11.67
C TYR A 58 -3.66 0.76 11.38
N PHE A 59 -2.98 1.30 12.39
CA PHE A 59 -2.13 2.47 12.22
C PHE A 59 -0.85 2.19 11.41
N ALA A 60 -0.33 0.96 11.45
CA ALA A 60 0.76 0.53 10.58
C ALA A 60 0.40 0.65 9.08
N ILE A 61 -0.89 0.49 8.73
CA ILE A 61 -1.38 0.58 7.36
C ILE A 61 -1.81 2.01 7.00
N VAL A 62 -2.56 2.67 7.87
CA VAL A 62 -3.12 4.01 7.61
C VAL A 62 -2.05 5.10 7.74
N GLY A 63 -1.17 4.98 8.73
CA GLY A 63 -0.12 5.95 9.01
C GLY A 63 1.08 5.87 8.08
N ARG A 64 1.21 4.82 7.25
CA ARG A 64 2.33 4.66 6.34
C ARG A 64 2.33 5.79 5.30
N PRO A 65 3.37 6.63 5.24
CA PRO A 65 3.46 7.68 4.23
C PRO A 65 3.36 7.08 2.82
N ARG A 66 2.33 7.47 2.07
CA ARG A 66 2.09 6.99 0.70
C ARG A 66 2.82 7.90 -0.29
N PHE A 67 4.14 7.99 -0.13
CA PHE A 67 5.01 8.71 -1.05
C PHE A 67 4.98 8.04 -2.44
N GLY A 68 5.12 8.83 -3.50
CA GLY A 68 5.33 8.30 -4.85
C GLY A 68 4.08 8.02 -5.70
N ARG A 69 2.86 8.28 -5.20
CA ARG A 69 1.69 8.41 -6.09
C ARG A 69 1.62 9.85 -6.58
N THR A 70 2.19 10.13 -7.75
CA THR A 70 1.82 11.33 -8.50
C THR A 70 0.33 11.18 -8.76
N LEU A 71 -0.50 11.90 -8.01
CA LEU A 71 -1.92 12.02 -8.30
C LEU A 71 -2.00 12.41 -9.77
N GLY A 72 -2.55 11.53 -10.62
CA GLY A 72 -2.51 11.69 -12.07
C GLY A 72 -2.94 13.09 -12.51
N ASN A 73 -2.45 13.55 -13.66
CA ASN A 73 -2.50 14.90 -14.26
C ASN A 73 -3.67 15.86 -13.88
N GLY A 74 -4.83 15.39 -13.42
CA GLY A 74 -5.94 16.19 -12.90
C GLY A 74 -5.68 16.88 -11.55
N TYR A 75 -4.90 16.30 -10.64
CA TYR A 75 -4.61 16.93 -9.33
C TYR A 75 -3.50 17.97 -9.41
N SER A 76 -2.46 17.74 -10.23
CA SER A 76 -1.43 18.74 -10.51
C SER A 76 -2.02 20.06 -11.02
N ARG A 77 -3.04 20.00 -11.88
CA ARG A 77 -3.64 21.22 -12.46
C ARG A 77 -4.31 22.12 -11.42
N ASN A 78 -4.83 21.54 -10.35
CA ASN A 78 -5.57 22.26 -9.32
C ASN A 78 -4.74 22.54 -8.06
N ILE A 79 -3.79 21.69 -7.68
CA ILE A 79 -3.08 21.80 -6.39
C ILE A 79 -1.87 22.75 -6.44
N TYR A 80 -1.11 22.77 -7.54
CA TYR A 80 0.05 23.67 -7.66
C TYR A 80 -0.30 25.17 -7.57
N PRO A 81 -1.41 25.69 -8.13
CA PRO A 81 -1.76 27.10 -7.93
C PRO A 81 -2.10 27.43 -6.46
N TYR A 82 -2.67 26.51 -5.67
CA TYR A 82 -2.97 26.77 -4.25
C TYR A 82 -1.71 26.98 -3.40
N PHE A 83 -0.70 26.13 -3.53
CA PHE A 83 0.54 26.27 -2.78
C PHE A 83 1.40 27.45 -3.26
N ARG A 84 1.25 27.86 -4.53
CA ARG A 84 1.87 29.09 -5.02
C ARG A 84 1.20 30.35 -4.47
N ALA A 85 -0.13 30.34 -4.32
CA ALA A 85 -0.88 31.48 -3.79
C ALA A 85 -0.79 31.58 -2.25
N ASN A 86 -0.66 30.44 -1.57
CA ASN A 86 -0.57 30.35 -0.11
C ASN A 86 0.71 29.60 0.29
N PRO A 87 1.88 30.26 0.24
CA PRO A 87 3.11 29.65 0.74
C PRO A 87 2.94 29.35 2.23
N LEU A 88 3.40 28.16 2.65
CA LEU A 88 3.41 27.83 4.07
C LEU A 88 4.27 28.85 4.82
N PRO A 89 3.85 29.28 6.03
CA PRO A 89 4.66 30.16 6.84
C PRO A 89 6.03 29.52 7.08
N PRO A 90 7.11 30.31 7.06
CA PRO A 90 8.44 29.77 7.33
C PRO A 90 8.44 29.11 8.72
N PRO A 91 9.16 27.99 8.89
CA PRO A 91 9.27 27.36 10.20
C PRO A 91 9.83 28.37 11.20
N SER A 92 9.16 28.49 12.36
CA SER A 92 9.68 29.26 13.49
C SER A 92 10.84 28.46 14.10
N PHE A 93 12.07 28.84 13.75
CA PHE A 93 13.27 28.41 14.45
C PHE A 93 13.39 29.11 15.80
#